data_AF-A0A952UZZ9-F1
#
_entry.id   AF-A0A952UZZ9-F1
#
_cell.length_a   1.000
_cell.length_b   1.000
_cell.length_c   1.000
_cell.angle_alpha   90.00
_cell.angle_beta   90.00
_cell.angle_gamma   90.00
#
_symmetry.space_group_name_H-M   'P 1'
#
loop_
_entity.id
_entity.type
_entity.pdbx_description
1 polymer ?
#
loop_
_entity_poly.entity_id
_entity_poly.type
_entity_poly.pdbx_seq_one_letter_code
_entity_poly.pdbx_strand_id
1 'polypeptide(L)'
;MAAQKFSISFDGALASAVRRAAAEEGVSLSTWLADAAEAKARQRHLREALDEFAREHGALGEQEIEELVRRARRTARVSQPRAKRTSKKRPSRKVA
;
A
#
# COMPACT_ATOMS: atom_id res chain seq x y z
N MET A 1 -1.68 12.87 -17.06
CA MET A 1 -1.75 11.85 -18.13
C MET A 1 -3.18 11.39 -18.28
N ALA A 2 -3.60 11.00 -19.50
CA ALA A 2 -4.92 10.43 -19.72
C ALA A 2 -5.03 9.02 -19.13
N ALA A 3 -6.13 8.71 -18.46
CA ALA A 3 -6.39 7.38 -17.93
C ALA A 3 -6.77 6.42 -19.07
N GLN A 4 -6.15 5.24 -19.11
CA GLN A 4 -6.55 4.15 -20.01
C GLN A 4 -7.65 3.32 -19.33
N LYS A 5 -8.72 3.02 -20.08
CA LYS A 5 -9.86 2.25 -19.57
C LYS A 5 -9.72 0.77 -19.90
N PHE A 6 -9.86 -0.08 -18.88
CA PHE A 6 -9.94 -1.53 -19.02
C PHE A 6 -11.37 -2.01 -18.73
N SER A 7 -11.83 -3.00 -19.49
CA SER A 7 -13.07 -3.74 -19.20
C SER A 7 -12.70 -5.12 -18.70
N ILE A 8 -13.07 -5.46 -17.48
CA ILE A 8 -12.67 -6.71 -16.80
C ILE A 8 -13.92 -7.32 -16.17
N SER A 9 -14.07 -8.63 -16.35
CA SER A 9 -15.12 -9.42 -15.69
C SER A 9 -14.53 -10.15 -14.49
N PHE A 10 -15.26 -10.16 -13.38
CA PHE A 10 -14.93 -10.90 -12.17
C PHE A 10 -16.02 -11.92 -11.89
N ASP A 11 -15.67 -13.01 -11.21
CA ASP A 11 -16.69 -13.85 -10.60
C ASP A 11 -17.50 -13.05 -9.57
N GLY A 12 -18.74 -13.47 -9.33
CA GLY A 12 -19.67 -12.72 -8.47
C GLY A 12 -19.16 -12.57 -7.03
N ALA A 13 -18.50 -13.59 -6.48
CA ALA A 13 -18.02 -13.56 -5.10
C ALA A 13 -16.85 -12.58 -4.94
N LEU A 14 -15.90 -12.61 -5.86
CA LEU A 14 -14.78 -11.67 -5.90
C LEU A 14 -15.27 -10.24 -6.13
N ALA A 15 -16.20 -10.02 -7.06
CA ALA A 15 -16.80 -8.71 -7.32
C ALA A 15 -17.44 -8.10 -6.05
N SER A 16 -18.15 -8.90 -5.27
CA SER A 16 -18.72 -8.47 -3.98
C SER A 16 -17.63 -8.19 -2.95
N ALA A 17 -16.61 -9.03 -2.85
CA ALA A 17 -15.52 -8.87 -1.91
C ALA A 17 -14.73 -7.57 -2.16
N VAL A 18 -14.36 -7.28 -3.40
CA VAL A 18 -13.58 -6.07 -3.74
C VAL A 18 -14.39 -4.79 -3.55
N ARG A 19 -15.71 -4.82 -3.83
CA ARG A 19 -16.59 -3.68 -3.56
C ARG A 19 -16.70 -3.39 -2.07
N ARG A 20 -16.79 -4.44 -1.25
CA ARG A 20 -16.83 -4.31 0.21
C ARG A 20 -15.52 -3.74 0.74
N ALA A 21 -14.37 -4.27 0.31
CA ALA A 21 -13.05 -3.75 0.71
C ALA A 21 -12.88 -2.27 0.36
N ALA A 22 -13.22 -1.86 -0.87
CA ALA A 22 -13.17 -0.46 -1.28
C ALA A 22 -14.08 0.44 -0.40
N ALA A 23 -15.29 -0.06 -0.06
CA ALA A 23 -16.22 0.66 0.80
C ALA A 23 -15.71 0.78 2.25
N GLU A 24 -15.14 -0.28 2.82
CA GLU A 24 -14.53 -0.28 4.16
C GLU A 24 -13.36 0.71 4.26
N GLU A 25 -12.59 0.86 3.19
CA GLU A 25 -11.49 1.81 3.08
C GLU A 25 -11.94 3.24 2.70
N GLY A 26 -13.22 3.42 2.34
CA GLY A 26 -13.79 4.71 1.97
C GLY A 26 -13.31 5.25 0.61
N VAL A 27 -12.91 4.38 -0.32
CA VAL A 27 -12.41 4.73 -1.65
C VAL A 27 -13.31 4.15 -2.76
N SER A 28 -13.16 4.65 -3.98
CA SER A 28 -13.87 4.08 -5.13
C SER A 28 -13.32 2.69 -5.49
N LEU A 29 -14.15 1.82 -6.09
CA LEU A 29 -13.69 0.51 -6.58
C LEU A 29 -12.52 0.64 -7.57
N SER A 30 -12.56 1.62 -8.47
CA SER A 30 -11.46 1.87 -9.41
C SER A 30 -10.18 2.29 -8.72
N THR A 31 -10.26 3.12 -7.67
CA THR A 31 -9.09 3.53 -6.87
C THR A 31 -8.51 2.32 -6.16
N TRP A 32 -9.34 1.55 -5.48
CA TRP A 32 -8.91 0.36 -4.75
C TRP A 32 -8.22 -0.66 -5.68
N LEU A 33 -8.79 -0.90 -6.86
CA LEU A 33 -8.19 -1.80 -7.85
C LEU A 33 -6.88 -1.24 -8.43
N ALA A 34 -6.79 0.07 -8.66
CA ALA A 34 -5.57 0.71 -9.13
C ALA A 34 -4.45 0.58 -8.10
N ASP A 35 -4.75 0.85 -6.83
CA ASP A 35 -3.78 0.74 -5.73
C ASP A 35 -3.31 -0.71 -5.56
N ALA A 36 -4.23 -1.68 -5.63
CA ALA A 36 -3.89 -3.10 -5.57
C ALA A 36 -3.01 -3.53 -6.76
N ALA A 37 -3.33 -3.07 -7.97
CA ALA A 37 -2.54 -3.34 -9.17
C ALA A 37 -1.14 -2.71 -9.07
N GLU A 38 -1.03 -1.48 -8.58
CA GLU A 38 0.24 -0.79 -8.38
C GLU A 38 1.09 -1.53 -7.33
N ALA A 39 0.50 -1.93 -6.20
CA ALA A 39 1.20 -2.68 -5.18
C ALA A 39 1.74 -4.01 -5.74
N LYS A 40 0.93 -4.74 -6.51
CA LYS A 40 1.33 -6.00 -7.13
C LYS A 40 2.45 -5.81 -8.16
N ALA A 41 2.34 -4.77 -9.01
CA ALA A 41 3.36 -4.44 -9.99
C ALA A 41 4.68 -4.06 -9.31
N ARG A 42 4.63 -3.21 -8.28
CA ARG A 42 5.81 -2.80 -7.51
C ARG A 42 6.52 -3.97 -6.85
N GLN A 43 5.76 -4.89 -6.23
CA GLN A 43 6.31 -6.11 -5.64
C GLN A 43 7.00 -7.00 -6.69
N ARG A 44 6.42 -7.13 -7.89
CA ARG A 44 7.03 -7.88 -8.98
C ARG A 44 8.35 -7.27 -9.42
N HIS A 45 8.39 -5.98 -9.71
CA HIS A 45 9.62 -5.30 -10.13
C HIS A 45 10.69 -5.35 -9.03
N LEU A 46 10.30 -5.19 -7.76
CA LEU A 46 11.24 -5.33 -6.65
C LEU A 46 11.84 -6.73 -6.61
N ARG A 47 11.03 -7.77 -6.81
CA ARG A 47 11.53 -9.15 -6.84
C ARG A 47 12.52 -9.36 -7.98
N GLU A 48 12.18 -8.91 -9.19
CA GLU A 48 13.06 -9.01 -10.36
C GLU A 48 14.41 -8.30 -10.10
N ALA A 49 14.38 -7.10 -9.50
CA ALA A 49 15.60 -6.38 -9.14
C ALA A 49 16.44 -7.10 -8.07
N LEU A 50 15.80 -7.71 -7.08
CA LEU A 50 16.50 -8.51 -6.06
C LEU A 50 17.11 -9.78 -6.65
N ASP A 51 16.41 -10.44 -7.58
CA ASP A 51 16.91 -11.63 -8.28
C ASP A 51 18.13 -11.28 -9.16
N GLU A 52 18.11 -10.13 -9.84
CA GLU A 52 19.25 -9.60 -10.60
C GLU A 52 20.44 -9.28 -9.68
N PHE A 53 20.20 -8.57 -8.59
CA PHE A 53 21.24 -8.26 -7.60
C PHE A 53 21.89 -9.53 -7.03
N ALA A 54 21.09 -10.53 -6.67
CA ALA A 54 21.59 -11.80 -6.15
C ALA A 54 22.42 -12.59 -7.19
N ARG A 55 22.11 -12.45 -8.48
CA ARG A 55 22.93 -13.04 -9.54
C ARG A 55 24.29 -12.38 -9.67
N GLU A 56 24.36 -11.06 -9.53
CA GLU A 56 25.61 -10.30 -9.67
C GLU A 56 26.51 -10.41 -8.44
N HIS A 57 25.93 -10.45 -7.24
CA HIS A 57 26.66 -10.34 -5.98
C HIS A 57 26.63 -11.61 -5.11
N GLY A 58 25.88 -12.63 -5.54
CA GLY A 58 25.57 -13.80 -4.72
C GLY A 58 24.33 -13.57 -3.85
N ALA A 59 23.62 -14.66 -3.56
CA ALA A 59 22.48 -14.62 -2.65
C ALA A 59 22.95 -14.41 -1.21
N LEU A 60 22.24 -13.56 -0.47
CA LEU A 60 22.46 -13.43 0.97
C LEU A 60 22.02 -14.70 1.69
N GLY A 61 22.87 -15.21 2.58
CA GLY A 61 22.52 -16.29 3.48
C GLY A 61 21.53 -15.85 4.56
N GLU A 62 20.81 -16.81 5.13
CA GLU A 62 19.80 -16.56 6.19
C GLU A 62 20.39 -15.79 7.39
N GLN A 63 21.63 -16.10 7.79
CA GLN A 63 22.33 -15.44 8.90
C GLN A 63 22.67 -13.98 8.59
N GLU A 64 23.08 -13.70 7.35
CA GLU A 64 23.38 -12.35 6.88
C GLU A 64 22.12 -11.50 6.81
N ILE A 65 21.01 -12.08 6.32
CA ILE A 65 19.70 -11.42 6.32
C ILE A 65 19.28 -11.08 7.75
N GLU A 66 19.40 -12.02 8.68
CA GLU A 66 19.01 -11.79 10.07
C GLU A 66 19.84 -10.66 10.71
N GLU A 67 21.16 -10.61 10.43
CA GLU A 67 22.02 -9.53 10.89
C GLU A 67 21.63 -8.17 10.29
N LEU A 68 21.38 -8.12 8.98
CA LEU A 68 20.94 -6.92 8.29
C LEU A 68 19.60 -6.41 8.84
N VAL A 69 18.63 -7.30 9.08
CA VAL A 69 17.34 -6.95 9.70
C VAL A 69 17.53 -6.44 11.12
N ARG A 70 18.36 -7.11 11.95
CA ARG A 70 18.70 -6.62 13.31
C ARG A 70 19.31 -5.23 13.25
N ARG A 71 20.24 -4.98 12.33
CA ARG A 71 20.87 -3.67 12.14
C ARG A 71 19.86 -2.62 11.70
N ALA A 72 19.05 -2.91 10.69
CA ALA A 72 18.04 -1.99 10.15
C ALA A 72 17.04 -1.57 11.23
N ARG A 73 16.56 -2.52 12.06
CA ARG A 73 15.64 -2.22 13.17
C ARG A 73 16.26 -1.28 14.21
N ARG A 74 17.55 -1.42 14.53
CA ARG A 74 18.25 -0.50 15.46
C ARG A 74 18.35 0.92 14.92
N THR A 75 18.51 1.07 13.61
CA THR A 75 18.74 2.38 12.96
C THR A 75 17.47 2.99 12.37
N ALA A 76 16.38 2.23 12.27
CA ALA A 76 15.12 2.70 11.70
C ALA A 76 14.52 3.79 12.58
N ARG A 77 14.36 4.99 12.02
CA ARG A 77 13.55 6.04 12.62
C ARG A 77 12.09 5.78 12.27
N VAL A 78 11.32 5.24 13.22
CA VAL A 78 9.88 5.06 13.06
C VAL A 78 9.22 6.44 13.14
N SER A 79 8.59 6.88 12.04
CA SER A 79 7.69 8.03 12.11
C SER A 79 6.42 7.61 12.83
N GLN A 80 6.12 8.25 13.97
CA GLN A 80 4.82 8.10 14.62
C GLN A 80 3.73 8.56 13.63
N PRO A 81 2.65 7.78 13.42
CA PRO A 81 1.55 8.23 12.59
C PRO A 81 0.94 9.49 13.21
N ARG A 82 0.86 10.54 12.42
CA ARG A 82 0.32 11.86 12.82
C ARG A 82 -1.09 11.67 13.37
N ALA A 83 -1.28 11.88 14.68
CA ALA A 83 -2.58 11.75 15.33
C ALA A 83 -3.63 12.61 14.60
N LYS A 84 -4.78 12.01 14.28
CA LYS A 84 -5.89 12.67 13.58
C LYS A 84 -6.36 13.87 14.43
N ARG A 85 -6.11 15.11 13.96
CA ARG A 85 -6.74 16.32 14.51
C ARG A 85 -8.25 16.21 14.29
N THR A 86 -8.99 15.80 15.30
CA THR A 86 -10.45 15.90 15.31
C THR A 86 -10.84 17.37 15.33
N SER A 87 -11.41 17.88 14.24
CA SER A 87 -11.98 19.23 14.21
C SER A 87 -13.27 19.25 15.04
N LYS A 88 -13.20 19.78 16.26
CA LYS A 88 -14.40 20.03 17.07
C LYS A 88 -15.17 21.18 16.41
N LYS A 89 -16.32 20.85 15.80
CA LYS A 89 -17.25 21.78 15.14
C LYS A 89 -17.63 22.90 16.11
N ARG A 90 -17.23 24.14 15.84
CA ARG A 90 -17.64 25.33 16.62
C ARG A 90 -19.16 25.56 16.42
N PRO A 91 -19.94 25.80 17.48
CA PRO A 91 -21.35 26.12 17.31
C PRO A 91 -21.53 27.52 16.72
N SER A 92 -22.40 27.62 15.72
CA SER A 92 -22.77 28.87 15.05
C SER A 92 -23.45 29.81 16.05
N ARG A 93 -22.89 31.01 16.23
CA ARG A 93 -23.54 32.10 16.96
C ARG A 93 -24.73 32.59 16.14
N LYS A 94 -25.96 32.34 16.61
CA LYS A 94 -27.15 33.05 16.11
C LYS A 94 -27.03 34.51 16.55
N VAL A 95 -27.06 35.43 15.58
CA VAL A 95 -27.25 36.86 15.82
C VAL A 95 -28.76 37.11 15.71
N ALA A 96 -29.32 37.72 16.76
CA ALA A 96 -30.69 38.23 16.80
C ALA A 96 -30.74 39.64 16.21
#